data_AF-A0A7J9WM34-F1
#
_entry.id   AF-A0A7J9WM34-F1
#
_cell.length_a   1.000
_cell.length_b   1.000
_cell.length_c   1.000
_cell.angle_alpha   90.00
_cell.angle_beta   90.00
_cell.angle_gamma   90.00
#
_symmetry.space_group_name_H-M   'P 1'
#
loop_
_entity.id
_entity.type
_entity.pdbx_description
1 polymer ?
#
loop_
_entity_poly.entity_id
_entity_poly.type
_entity_poly.pdbx_seq_one_letter_code
_entity_poly.pdbx_strand_id
1 'polypeptide(L)'
;MTTARVVSPRTAIALIVATVLALAMMAVGVQAKASRDGARFEALVGNTLTGEAGAIRGVPAGGLPWVLDRGEARISDGSQIDVRVEGLVLAAGDNAGTNPQPEFRAIVSCLTHDTHAVENRTSAPAPATPEGDARIRDVLDLPDPCLAPIVFVTNAAGTSWFAVSGF
;
A
#
# COMPACT_ATOMS: atom_id res chain seq x y z
N MET A 1 33.33 -44.97 -44.01
CA MET A 1 34.46 -44.76 -43.08
C MET A 1 34.31 -43.37 -42.50
N THR A 2 33.81 -43.25 -41.28
CA THR A 2 33.53 -41.97 -40.61
C THR A 2 34.71 -41.66 -39.70
N THR A 3 35.57 -40.73 -40.11
CA THR A 3 36.71 -40.25 -39.30
C THR A 3 36.20 -39.41 -38.13
N ALA A 4 36.28 -39.95 -36.91
CA ALA A 4 36.08 -39.20 -35.69
C ALA A 4 37.24 -38.20 -35.52
N ARG A 5 36.93 -36.90 -35.54
CA ARG A 5 37.92 -35.86 -35.24
C ARG A 5 38.19 -35.86 -33.74
N VAL A 6 39.43 -36.21 -33.36
CA VAL A 6 39.90 -36.11 -31.97
C VAL A 6 40.09 -34.64 -31.63
N VAL A 7 39.27 -34.13 -30.71
CA VAL A 7 39.40 -32.77 -30.20
C VAL A 7 40.60 -32.72 -29.26
N SER A 8 41.54 -31.79 -29.49
CA SER A 8 42.72 -31.67 -28.65
C SER A 8 42.34 -31.23 -27.22
N PRO A 9 43.10 -31.62 -26.19
CA PRO A 9 42.77 -31.31 -24.79
C PRO A 9 42.67 -29.79 -24.55
N ARG A 10 43.46 -28.98 -25.27
CA ARG A 10 43.39 -27.51 -25.21
C ARG A 10 42.07 -26.96 -25.76
N THR A 11 41.57 -27.55 -26.85
CA THR A 11 40.30 -27.17 -27.47
C THR A 11 39.11 -27.64 -26.63
N ALA A 12 39.22 -28.80 -25.99
CA ALA A 12 38.22 -29.32 -25.06
C ALA A 12 38.09 -28.43 -23.80
N ILE A 13 39.23 -28.01 -23.21
CA ILE A 13 39.23 -27.10 -22.06
C ILE A 13 38.62 -25.74 -22.42
N ALA A 14 38.98 -25.17 -23.58
CA ALA A 14 38.42 -23.90 -24.03
C ALA A 14 36.89 -23.97 -24.23
N LEU A 15 36.38 -25.08 -24.77
CA LEU A 15 34.94 -25.30 -24.94
C LEU A 15 34.22 -25.45 -23.60
N ILE A 16 34.81 -26.15 -22.63
CA ILE A 16 34.24 -26.31 -21.28
C ILE A 16 34.20 -24.97 -20.53
N VAL A 17 35.26 -24.16 -20.63
CA VAL A 17 35.29 -22.83 -19.99
C VAL A 17 34.24 -21.92 -20.62
N ALA A 18 34.09 -21.95 -21.95
CA ALA A 18 33.08 -21.16 -22.65
C ALA A 18 31.64 -21.56 -22.27
N THR A 19 31.34 -22.86 -22.13
CA THR A 19 30.01 -23.31 -21.70
C THR A 19 29.73 -22.99 -20.23
N VAL A 20 30.71 -23.12 -19.34
CA VAL A 20 30.55 -22.74 -17.92
C VAL A 20 30.31 -21.23 -17.79
N LEU A 21 31.01 -20.40 -18.56
CA LEU A 21 30.77 -18.95 -18.56
C LEU A 21 29.38 -18.60 -19.11
N ALA A 22 28.94 -19.28 -20.17
CA ALA A 22 27.63 -19.07 -20.77
C ALA A 22 26.48 -19.50 -19.82
N LEU A 23 26.65 -20.60 -19.08
CA LEU A 23 25.67 -21.01 -18.06
C LEU A 23 25.65 -20.03 -16.87
N ALA A 24 26.79 -19.48 -16.46
CA ALA A 24 26.85 -18.51 -15.37
C ALA A 24 26.12 -17.20 -15.70
N MET A 25 26.08 -16.78 -16.97
CA MET A 25 25.35 -15.58 -17.40
C MET A 25 23.82 -15.76 -17.39
N MET A 26 23.31 -17.00 -17.47
CA MET A 26 21.86 -17.27 -17.39
C MET A 26 21.33 -17.26 -15.95
N ALA A 27 22.22 -17.27 -14.94
CA ALA A 27 21.84 -17.22 -13.53
C ALA A 27 21.69 -15.78 -12.98
N VAL A 28 22.00 -14.76 -13.79
CA VAL A 28 21.74 -13.37 -13.41
C VAL A 28 20.27 -13.08 -13.72
N GLY A 29 19.39 -13.44 -12.79
CA GLY A 29 17.98 -13.09 -12.87
C GLY A 29 17.83 -11.59 -13.08
N VAL A 30 17.09 -11.20 -14.11
CA VAL A 30 16.71 -9.80 -14.31
C VAL A 30 15.80 -9.45 -13.13
N GLN A 31 16.35 -8.80 -12.10
CA GLN A 31 15.53 -8.19 -11.06
C GLN A 31 14.78 -7.04 -11.74
N ALA A 32 13.51 -7.26 -12.07
CA ALA A 32 12.61 -6.17 -12.35
C ALA A 32 12.58 -5.30 -11.08
N LYS A 33 13.22 -4.13 -11.12
CA LYS A 33 12.90 -3.10 -10.14
C LYS A 33 11.41 -2.81 -10.33
N ALA A 34 10.60 -3.15 -9.33
CA ALA A 34 9.26 -2.59 -9.25
C ALA A 34 9.41 -1.08 -9.42
N SER A 35 8.78 -0.53 -10.45
CA SER A 35 8.74 0.91 -10.63
C SER A 35 8.22 1.49 -9.32
N ARG A 36 8.94 2.42 -8.69
CA ARG A 36 8.45 3.18 -7.53
C ARG A 36 7.41 4.20 -8.02
N ASP A 37 6.48 3.76 -8.86
CA ASP A 37 5.36 4.58 -9.25
C ASP A 37 4.47 4.69 -8.03
N GLY A 38 4.40 5.90 -7.50
CA GLY A 38 3.53 6.22 -6.39
C GLY A 38 2.06 5.94 -6.72
N ALA A 39 1.25 5.69 -5.70
CA ALA A 39 -0.20 5.61 -5.85
C ALA A 39 -0.82 6.98 -5.58
N ARG A 40 -1.84 7.35 -6.36
CA ARG A 40 -2.64 8.56 -6.10
C ARG A 40 -4.12 8.21 -6.16
N PHE A 41 -4.85 8.67 -5.16
CA PHE A 41 -6.29 8.53 -5.02
C PHE A 41 -6.88 9.92 -4.93
N GLU A 42 -7.72 10.26 -5.92
CA GLU A 42 -8.33 11.59 -6.04
C GLU A 42 -9.62 11.73 -5.23
N ALA A 43 -10.13 10.62 -4.69
CA ALA A 43 -11.32 10.60 -3.85
C ALA A 43 -11.13 9.61 -2.70
N LEU A 44 -11.64 10.00 -1.52
CA LEU A 44 -11.97 9.08 -0.44
C LEU A 44 -13.50 9.09 -0.26
N VAL A 45 -14.05 7.99 0.22
CA VAL A 45 -15.49 7.82 0.46
C VAL A 45 -15.71 7.45 1.92
N GLY A 46 -16.69 8.11 2.55
CA GLY A 46 -17.08 7.85 3.93
C GLY A 46 -17.80 6.50 4.10
N ASN A 47 -17.76 5.93 5.30
CA ASN A 47 -18.42 4.66 5.57
C ASN A 47 -19.94 4.81 5.69
N THR A 48 -20.68 3.88 5.10
CA THR A 48 -22.13 3.73 5.29
C THR A 48 -22.47 2.49 6.12
N LEU A 49 -21.70 1.41 5.95
CA LEU A 49 -21.68 0.26 6.85
C LEU A 49 -20.84 0.61 8.09
N THR A 50 -21.20 0.02 9.23
CA THR A 50 -20.56 0.32 10.52
C THR A 50 -19.97 -0.94 11.16
N GLY A 51 -18.95 -0.73 11.99
CA GLY A 51 -18.26 -1.82 12.70
C GLY A 51 -17.74 -2.91 11.76
N GLU A 52 -17.82 -4.17 12.22
CA GLU A 52 -17.33 -5.34 11.48
C GLU A 52 -18.08 -5.59 10.17
N ALA A 53 -19.34 -5.17 10.05
CA ALA A 53 -20.10 -5.31 8.81
C ALA A 53 -19.52 -4.47 7.66
N GLY A 54 -18.79 -3.39 8.01
CA GLY A 54 -18.03 -2.56 7.06
C GLY A 54 -16.54 -2.89 7.02
N ALA A 55 -16.09 -4.04 7.52
CA ALA A 55 -14.67 -4.35 7.57
C ALA A 55 -14.06 -4.50 6.16
N ILE A 56 -12.94 -3.82 5.94
CA ILE A 56 -12.13 -3.95 4.71
C ILE A 56 -10.73 -4.34 5.15
N ARG A 57 -10.24 -5.48 4.65
CA ARG A 57 -8.90 -6.01 4.99
C ARG A 57 -8.61 -6.04 6.50
N GLY A 58 -9.62 -6.47 7.27
CA GLY A 58 -9.55 -6.59 8.72
C GLY A 58 -9.59 -5.27 9.50
N VAL A 59 -9.76 -4.13 8.83
CA VAL A 59 -10.02 -2.84 9.50
C VAL A 59 -11.54 -2.62 9.54
N PRO A 60 -12.19 -2.66 10.72
CA PRO A 60 -13.62 -2.39 10.83
C PRO A 60 -13.95 -0.93 10.51
N ALA A 61 -15.17 -0.68 10.05
CA ALA A 61 -15.67 0.68 9.87
C ALA A 61 -15.99 1.34 11.22
N GLY A 62 -16.09 2.67 11.23
CA GLY A 62 -16.55 3.43 12.39
C GLY A 62 -17.92 2.95 12.89
N GLY A 63 -18.20 3.19 14.17
CA GLY A 63 -19.47 2.78 14.80
C GLY A 63 -20.70 3.54 14.30
N LEU A 64 -20.50 4.66 13.60
CA LEU A 64 -21.52 5.45 12.92
C LEU A 64 -21.08 5.70 11.47
N PRO A 65 -22.02 6.01 10.55
CA PRO A 65 -21.67 6.44 9.21
C PRO A 65 -20.96 7.80 9.22
N TRP A 66 -20.03 8.00 8.28
CA TRP A 66 -19.29 9.25 8.09
C TRP A 66 -19.43 9.73 6.64
N VAL A 67 -19.38 11.04 6.45
CA VAL A 67 -19.28 11.69 5.13
C VAL A 67 -18.12 12.66 5.12
N LEU A 68 -17.69 13.05 3.93
CA LEU A 68 -16.67 14.07 3.72
C LEU A 68 -16.98 14.87 2.46
N ASP A 69 -16.52 16.12 2.44
CA ASP A 69 -16.63 16.98 1.27
C ASP A 69 -15.56 16.63 0.23
N ARG A 70 -14.32 16.40 0.69
CA ARG A 70 -13.20 16.00 -0.15
C ARG A 70 -12.20 15.16 0.61
N GLY A 71 -11.64 14.17 -0.06
CA GLY A 71 -10.51 13.41 0.44
C GLY A 71 -9.58 13.04 -0.70
N GLU A 72 -8.28 13.18 -0.49
CA GLU A 72 -7.24 12.74 -1.42
C GLU A 72 -6.14 12.01 -0.65
N ALA A 73 -5.55 10.99 -1.26
CA ALA A 73 -4.39 10.29 -0.71
C ALA A 73 -3.32 10.09 -1.76
N ARG A 74 -2.06 10.22 -1.37
CA ARG A 74 -0.90 9.92 -2.21
C ARG A 74 0.09 9.07 -1.43
N ILE A 75 0.66 8.08 -2.11
CA ILE A 75 1.82 7.31 -1.68
C ILE A 75 2.92 7.62 -2.69
N SER A 76 4.03 8.19 -2.25
CA SER A 76 5.19 8.54 -3.08
C SER A 76 6.40 7.72 -2.67
N ASP A 77 7.27 7.41 -3.64
CA ASP A 77 8.53 6.67 -3.44
C ASP A 77 8.38 5.29 -2.77
N GLY A 78 7.15 4.75 -2.71
CA GLY A 78 6.80 3.47 -2.11
C GLY A 78 6.51 3.49 -0.61
N SER A 79 6.65 4.62 0.08
CA SER A 79 6.51 4.67 1.55
C SER A 79 6.03 6.00 2.14
N GLN A 80 6.24 7.12 1.44
CA GLN A 80 5.82 8.43 1.93
C GLN A 80 4.35 8.66 1.63
N ILE A 81 3.56 8.97 2.65
CA ILE A 81 2.13 9.23 2.50
C ILE A 81 1.79 10.70 2.71
N ASP A 82 0.81 11.18 1.96
CA ASP A 82 0.16 12.48 2.14
C ASP A 82 -1.34 12.33 1.92
N VAL A 83 -2.11 12.44 3.00
CA VAL A 83 -3.57 12.32 2.99
C VAL A 83 -4.15 13.67 3.42
N ARG A 84 -5.03 14.22 2.58
CA ARG A 84 -5.77 15.46 2.86
C ARG A 84 -7.25 15.14 2.94
N VAL A 85 -7.88 15.63 4.00
CA VAL A 85 -9.29 15.42 4.28
C VAL A 85 -9.91 16.78 4.58
N GLU A 86 -11.06 17.04 3.97
CA GLU A 86 -11.87 18.23 4.19
C GLU A 86 -13.30 17.79 4.52
N GLY A 87 -13.85 18.32 5.61
CA GLY A 87 -15.24 18.07 5.98
C GLY A 87 -15.58 16.65 6.46
N LEU A 88 -14.61 15.86 6.97
CA LEU A 88 -14.91 14.49 7.44
C LEU A 88 -15.65 14.51 8.78
N VAL A 89 -16.96 14.27 8.73
CA VAL A 89 -17.88 14.41 9.86
C VAL A 89 -18.85 13.23 9.95
N LEU A 90 -19.47 13.07 11.12
CA LEU A 90 -20.53 12.08 11.32
C LEU A 90 -21.72 12.37 10.40
N ALA A 91 -22.25 11.33 9.75
CA ALA A 91 -23.44 11.44 8.91
C ALA A 91 -24.75 11.23 9.68
N ALA A 92 -24.68 10.71 10.91
CA ALA A 92 -25.83 10.30 11.69
C ALA A 92 -25.57 10.42 13.21
N GLY A 93 -26.66 10.35 13.99
CA GLY A 93 -26.65 10.50 15.44
C GLY A 93 -26.68 11.95 15.90
N ASP A 94 -26.60 12.15 17.21
CA ASP A 94 -26.78 13.47 17.85
C ASP A 94 -25.71 14.50 17.46
N ASN A 95 -24.53 14.01 17.03
CA ASN A 95 -23.40 14.82 16.60
C ASN A 95 -23.23 14.86 15.07
N ALA A 96 -24.28 14.54 14.30
CA ALA A 96 -24.22 14.59 12.84
C ALA A 96 -23.81 15.99 12.35
N GLY A 97 -22.97 16.03 11.31
CA GLY A 97 -22.39 17.26 10.79
C GLY A 97 -21.18 17.78 11.55
N THR A 98 -20.67 17.05 12.55
CA THR A 98 -19.46 17.42 13.30
C THR A 98 -18.45 16.28 13.36
N ASN A 99 -17.18 16.64 13.57
CA ASN A 99 -16.11 15.71 13.89
C ASN A 99 -15.82 15.71 15.40
N PRO A 100 -16.15 14.63 16.13
CA PRO A 100 -15.80 14.49 17.54
C PRO A 100 -14.35 14.03 17.79
N GLN A 101 -13.57 13.73 16.75
CA GLN A 101 -12.21 13.21 16.89
C GLN A 101 -11.19 14.36 16.85
N PRO A 102 -10.39 14.56 17.91
CA PRO A 102 -9.35 15.60 17.89
C PRO A 102 -8.19 15.25 16.95
N GLU A 103 -8.07 13.98 16.57
CA GLU A 103 -7.00 13.46 15.72
C GLU A 103 -7.53 12.36 14.81
N PHE A 104 -6.95 12.29 13.61
CA PHE A 104 -7.08 11.16 12.70
C PHE A 104 -5.74 10.47 12.49
N ARG A 105 -5.79 9.23 12.02
CA ARG A 105 -4.63 8.50 11.49
C ARG A 105 -4.92 8.03 10.08
N ALA A 106 -3.87 7.73 9.34
CA ALA A 106 -3.96 6.99 8.09
C ALA A 106 -3.55 5.55 8.32
N ILE A 107 -4.23 4.61 7.65
CA ILE A 107 -3.73 3.25 7.46
C ILE A 107 -3.50 3.06 5.97
N VAL A 108 -2.31 2.58 5.60
CA VAL A 108 -2.09 2.00 4.27
C VAL A 108 -2.12 0.49 4.41
N SER A 109 -3.07 -0.12 3.71
CA SER A 109 -3.21 -1.57 3.61
C SER A 109 -2.66 -2.05 2.27
N CYS A 110 -1.72 -2.98 2.34
CA CYS A 110 -1.10 -3.62 1.18
C CYS A 110 -1.38 -5.12 1.20
N LEU A 111 -1.30 -5.75 0.03
CA LEU A 111 -1.09 -7.19 -0.08
C LEU A 111 0.41 -7.45 -0.29
N THR A 112 0.97 -8.46 0.38
CA THR A 112 2.34 -8.91 0.13
C THR A 112 2.43 -9.62 -1.22
N HIS A 113 3.59 -9.51 -1.89
CA HIS A 113 3.79 -10.14 -3.19
C HIS A 113 3.72 -11.67 -3.17
N ASP A 114 4.31 -12.30 -2.15
CA ASP A 114 4.50 -13.74 -2.17
C ASP A 114 3.28 -14.53 -1.68
N THR A 115 2.58 -14.00 -0.68
CA THR A 115 1.48 -14.70 -0.01
C THR A 115 0.13 -14.01 -0.17
N HIS A 116 0.09 -12.81 -0.76
CA HIS A 116 -1.08 -11.93 -0.75
C HIS A 116 -1.67 -11.73 0.65
N ALA A 117 -0.81 -11.78 1.68
CA ALA A 117 -1.22 -11.49 3.04
C ALA A 117 -1.49 -10.00 3.19
N VAL A 118 -2.50 -9.66 3.99
CA VAL A 118 -2.82 -8.27 4.31
C VAL A 118 -1.81 -7.74 5.32
N GLU A 119 -1.17 -6.63 4.98
CA GLU A 119 -0.36 -5.83 5.92
C GLU A 119 -0.92 -4.42 6.03
N ASN A 120 -1.26 -4.02 7.25
CA ASN A 120 -1.78 -2.70 7.57
C ASN A 120 -0.70 -1.91 8.32
N ARG A 121 -0.29 -0.77 7.78
CA ARG A 121 0.66 0.14 8.41
C ARG A 121 -0.04 1.45 8.77
N THR A 122 0.07 1.83 10.03
CA THR A 122 -0.64 2.97 10.61
C THR A 122 0.32 4.14 10.81
N SER A 123 -0.11 5.34 10.42
CA SER A 123 0.65 6.56 10.64
C SER A 123 0.63 7.03 12.09
N ALA A 124 1.51 7.97 12.41
CA ALA A 124 1.36 8.87 13.55
C ALA A 124 -0.02 9.61 13.48
N PRO A 125 -0.56 10.06 14.62
CA PRO A 125 -1.80 10.83 14.61
C PRO A 125 -1.53 12.23 14.05
N ALA A 126 -2.52 12.77 13.34
CA ALA A 126 -2.54 14.15 12.89
C ALA A 126 -3.75 14.87 13.51
N PRO A 127 -3.61 16.14 13.90
CA PRO A 127 -4.73 16.92 14.42
C PRO A 127 -5.83 17.05 13.37
N ALA A 128 -7.07 17.03 13.85
CA ALA A 128 -8.27 17.24 13.06
C ALA A 128 -9.12 18.37 13.67
N THR A 129 -9.78 19.15 12.83
CA THR A 129 -10.69 20.22 13.29
C THR A 129 -12.07 19.66 13.64
N PRO A 130 -12.90 20.39 14.41
CA PRO A 130 -14.30 20.05 14.62
C PRO A 130 -15.13 19.97 13.33
N GLU A 131 -14.70 20.66 12.27
CA GLU A 131 -15.28 20.61 10.93
C GLU A 131 -14.82 19.38 10.12
N GLY A 132 -13.85 18.60 10.63
CA GLY A 132 -13.38 17.38 9.99
C GLY A 132 -12.21 17.56 9.03
N ASP A 133 -11.50 18.69 9.10
CA ASP A 133 -10.34 18.95 8.26
C ASP A 133 -9.08 18.36 8.90
N ALA A 134 -8.29 17.66 8.11
CA ALA A 134 -7.02 17.10 8.57
C ALA A 134 -6.04 16.93 7.42
N ARG A 135 -4.75 16.89 7.79
CA ARG A 135 -3.71 16.52 6.85
C ARG A 135 -2.65 15.65 7.50
N ILE A 136 -2.53 14.42 7.01
CA ILE A 136 -1.70 13.37 7.55
C ILE A 136 -0.52 13.18 6.60
N ARG A 137 0.70 13.38 7.09
CA ARG A 137 1.92 13.04 6.36
C ARG A 137 2.77 12.12 7.21
N ASP A 138 3.27 11.05 6.61
CA ASP A 138 4.15 10.12 7.31
C ASP A 138 5.02 9.34 6.33
N VAL A 139 5.99 8.58 6.86
CA VAL A 139 6.75 7.57 6.12
C VAL A 139 6.49 6.22 6.77
N LEU A 140 5.87 5.31 6.04
CA LEU A 140 5.48 4.00 6.54
C LEU A 140 6.41 2.91 6.01
N ASP A 141 6.70 1.91 6.86
CA ASP A 141 7.40 0.69 6.46
C ASP A 141 6.43 -0.25 5.72
N LEU A 142 6.13 0.09 4.47
CA LEU A 142 5.23 -0.68 3.60
C LEU A 142 5.98 -1.89 2.99
N PRO A 143 5.31 -3.02 2.76
CA PRO A 143 5.90 -4.10 1.97
C PRO A 143 6.25 -3.62 0.56
N ASP A 144 7.30 -4.18 -0.04
CA ASP A 144 7.77 -3.84 -1.39
C ASP A 144 7.71 -5.07 -2.33
N PRO A 145 6.86 -5.06 -3.37
CA PRO A 145 5.88 -4.02 -3.70
C PRO A 145 4.66 -4.03 -2.75
N CYS A 146 4.07 -2.86 -2.51
CA CYS A 146 2.77 -2.73 -1.86
C CYS A 146 1.69 -2.99 -2.91
N LEU A 147 1.19 -4.23 -2.97
CA LEU A 147 0.18 -4.60 -3.96
C LEU A 147 -1.21 -4.11 -3.55
N ALA A 148 -1.94 -3.56 -4.53
CA ALA A 148 -3.30 -3.05 -4.38
C ALA A 148 -3.48 -2.17 -3.12
N PRO A 149 -2.77 -1.03 -3.00
CA PRO A 149 -2.85 -0.17 -1.83
C PRO A 149 -4.27 0.32 -1.58
N ILE A 150 -4.72 0.26 -0.33
CA ILE A 150 -5.93 0.93 0.16
C ILE A 150 -5.51 1.91 1.25
N VAL A 151 -5.96 3.16 1.16
CA VAL A 151 -5.71 4.18 2.17
C VAL A 151 -6.99 4.44 2.96
N PHE A 152 -6.91 4.31 4.27
CA PHE A 152 -7.96 4.65 5.21
C PHE A 152 -7.63 5.93 5.97
N VAL A 153 -8.66 6.70 6.31
CA VAL A 153 -8.63 7.68 7.39
C VAL A 153 -9.39 7.08 8.56
N THR A 154 -8.79 7.07 9.75
CA THR A 154 -9.30 6.33 10.91
C THR A 154 -9.45 7.22 12.14
N ASN A 155 -10.06 6.65 13.18
CA ASN A 155 -10.03 7.20 14.53
C ASN A 155 -8.59 7.40 15.06
N ALA A 156 -8.48 8.14 16.17
CA ALA A 156 -7.19 8.44 16.82
C ALA A 156 -6.43 7.18 17.29
N ALA A 157 -7.13 6.07 17.53
CA ALA A 157 -6.53 4.79 17.91
C ALA A 157 -5.95 4.00 16.71
N GLY A 158 -6.33 4.35 15.47
CA GLY A 158 -5.89 3.60 14.29
C GLY A 158 -6.56 2.23 14.15
N THR A 159 -7.80 2.07 14.63
CA THR A 159 -8.50 0.78 14.70
C THR A 159 -9.79 0.72 13.89
N SER A 160 -10.39 1.86 13.55
CA SER A 160 -11.64 1.90 12.80
C SER A 160 -11.62 2.99 11.74
N TRP A 161 -11.99 2.65 10.51
CA TRP A 161 -11.95 3.57 9.37
C TRP A 161 -13.24 4.38 9.22
N PHE A 162 -13.11 5.64 8.84
CA PHE A 162 -14.20 6.57 8.57
C PHE A 162 -14.30 6.90 7.08
N ALA A 163 -13.16 7.02 6.40
CA ALA A 163 -13.10 7.20 4.96
C ALA A 163 -12.04 6.30 4.33
N VAL A 164 -12.24 5.93 3.07
CA VAL A 164 -11.37 4.99 2.34
C VAL A 164 -11.20 5.39 0.88
N SER A 165 -10.04 5.11 0.27
CA SER A 165 -9.72 5.39 -1.13
C SER A 165 -10.45 4.51 -2.17
N GLY A 166 -11.33 3.62 -1.73
CA GLY A 166 -11.91 2.54 -2.54
C GLY A 166 -11.19 1.20 -2.33
N PHE A 167 -11.85 0.11 -2.72
CA PHE A 167 -11.39 -1.28 -2.57
C PHE A 167 -11.66 -2.09 -3.84
#